data_AF-A0A0C2Z9V5-F1
#
_entry.id   AF-A0A0C2Z9V5-F1
#
_cell.length_a   1.000
_cell.length_b   1.000
_cell.length_c   1.000
_cell.angle_alpha   90.00
_cell.angle_beta   90.00
_cell.angle_gamma   90.00
#
_symmetry.space_group_name_H-M   'P 1'
#
loop_
_entity.id
_entity.type
_entity.pdbx_description
1 polymer ?
#
loop_
_entity_poly.entity_id
_entity_poly.type
_entity_poly.pdbx_seq_one_letter_code
_entity_poly.pdbx_strand_id
1 'polypeptide(L)'
;YLLKEWITDDGGEFMKFIHNVSCAPLLEPDKENYDLAEFLVFTQHVQYVKTKGLAYIADYQGSMVYCLPCLLLTPRSREQTFDLFGEGNIEMGVECFEKEHACNSFCRWPG
;
A
#
# COMPACT_ATOMS: atom_id res chain seq x y z
N TYR A 1 5.21 10.08 21.79
CA TYR A 1 5.80 8.90 21.12
C TYR A 1 4.68 7.90 20.86
N LEU A 2 4.74 7.17 19.75
CA LEU A 2 3.83 6.05 19.47
C LEU A 2 4.56 4.76 19.82
N LEU A 3 3.94 3.90 20.63
CA LEU A 3 4.46 2.58 20.95
C LEU A 3 3.72 1.57 20.06
N LYS A 4 4.47 0.71 19.37
CA LYS A 4 3.94 -0.42 18.59
C LYS A 4 4.52 -1.72 19.16
N GLU A 5 3.83 -2.83 18.89
CA GLU A 5 4.35 -4.15 19.21
C GLU A 5 5.65 -4.40 18.42
N TRP A 6 6.62 -5.02 19.08
CA TRP A 6 7.87 -5.40 18.44
C TRP A 6 7.64 -6.67 17.61
N ILE A 7 7.84 -6.58 16.30
CA ILE A 7 7.84 -7.77 15.45
C ILE A 7 9.11 -8.55 15.77
N THR A 8 8.95 -9.70 16.40
CA THR A 8 10.04 -10.61 16.78
C THR A 8 10.52 -11.45 15.59
N ASP A 9 11.74 -11.99 15.69
CA ASP A 9 12.47 -12.69 14.62
C ASP A 9 11.75 -13.95 14.09
N ASP A 10 10.80 -14.49 14.85
CA ASP A 10 9.89 -15.58 14.49
C ASP A 10 8.89 -15.22 13.38
N GLY A 11 8.74 -13.93 13.07
CA GLY A 11 7.91 -13.43 11.97
C GLY A 11 8.62 -13.31 10.61
N GLY A 12 9.95 -13.51 10.55
CA GLY A 12 10.80 -13.29 9.37
C GLY A 12 11.39 -11.87 9.29
N GLU A 13 12.30 -11.67 8.32
CA GLU A 13 12.98 -10.38 8.11
C GLU A 13 11.98 -9.27 7.77
N PHE A 14 12.18 -8.08 8.36
CA PHE A 14 11.36 -6.92 8.04
C PHE A 14 11.65 -6.43 6.62
N MET A 15 10.61 -6.42 5.79
CA MET A 15 10.68 -6.14 4.37
C MET A 15 9.71 -5.03 3.99
N LYS A 16 10.10 -4.23 3.00
CA LYS A 16 9.23 -3.26 2.35
C LYS A 16 8.66 -3.86 1.07
N PHE A 17 7.35 -4.02 1.00
CA PHE A 17 6.67 -4.64 -0.14
C PHE A 17 6.32 -3.61 -1.21
N ILE A 18 5.85 -2.43 -0.82
CA ILE A 18 5.40 -1.36 -1.72
C ILE A 18 5.89 -0.02 -1.15
N HIS A 19 6.32 0.90 -2.02
CA HIS A 19 6.76 2.23 -1.60
C HIS A 19 5.60 3.23 -1.61
N ASN A 20 5.59 4.21 -0.70
CA ASN A 20 4.58 5.28 -0.73
C ASN A 20 4.53 6.14 -2.01
N VAL A 21 5.53 6.05 -2.90
CA VAL A 21 5.60 6.77 -4.20
C VAL A 21 5.40 5.85 -5.40
N SER A 22 5.05 4.58 -5.18
CA SER A 22 4.88 3.60 -6.24
C SER A 22 3.70 2.68 -5.97
N CYS A 23 2.95 2.37 -7.01
CA CYS A 23 1.84 1.41 -6.96
C CYS A 23 2.27 0.00 -7.41
N ALA A 24 3.58 -0.23 -7.54
CA ALA A 24 4.17 -1.49 -8.00
C ALA A 24 4.83 -2.23 -6.83
N PRO A 25 4.96 -3.57 -6.93
CA PRO A 25 5.71 -4.32 -5.95
C PRO A 25 7.19 -3.91 -6.01
N LEU A 26 7.83 -3.77 -4.85
CA LEU A 26 9.27 -3.49 -4.74
C LEU A 26 10.11 -4.75 -4.99
N LEU A 27 9.52 -5.93 -4.78
CA LEU A 27 10.18 -7.22 -4.97
C LEU A 27 10.22 -7.60 -6.45
N GLU A 28 11.30 -8.27 -6.84
CA GLU A 28 11.42 -8.88 -8.16
C GLU A 28 10.63 -10.20 -8.23
N PRO A 29 10.13 -10.62 -9.40
CA PRO A 29 9.29 -11.82 -9.55
C PRO A 29 9.91 -13.14 -9.08
N ASP A 30 11.24 -13.22 -8.98
CA ASP A 30 11.98 -14.40 -8.52
C ASP A 30 12.16 -14.45 -6.99
N LYS A 31 11.78 -13.39 -6.27
CA LYS A 31 11.97 -13.30 -4.83
C LYS A 31 10.84 -13.98 -4.07
N GLU A 32 11.21 -14.58 -2.94
CA GLU A 32 10.25 -15.03 -1.94
C GLU A 32 9.36 -13.84 -1.51
N ASN A 33 8.08 -14.10 -1.31
CA ASN A 33 7.04 -13.10 -1.00
C ASN A 33 6.64 -12.16 -2.15
N TYR A 34 7.09 -12.37 -3.39
CA TYR A 34 6.59 -11.61 -4.54
C TYR A 34 5.06 -11.76 -4.71
N ASP A 35 4.53 -12.98 -4.58
CA ASP A 35 3.08 -13.23 -4.65
C ASP A 35 2.30 -12.45 -3.59
N LEU A 36 2.88 -12.29 -2.39
CA LEU A 36 2.31 -11.47 -1.33
C LEU A 36 2.34 -9.98 -1.72
N ALA A 37 3.45 -9.50 -2.29
CA ALA A 37 3.54 -8.13 -2.79
C ALA A 37 2.53 -7.86 -3.91
N GLU A 38 2.32 -8.80 -4.83
CA GLU A 38 1.27 -8.71 -5.86
C GLU A 38 -0.13 -8.68 -5.24
N PHE A 39 -0.40 -9.54 -4.26
CA PHE A 39 -1.66 -9.52 -3.55
C PHE A 39 -1.90 -8.18 -2.85
N LEU A 40 -0.88 -7.60 -2.23
CA LEU A 40 -0.97 -6.28 -1.60
C LEU A 40 -1.23 -5.17 -2.63
N VAL A 41 -0.58 -5.20 -3.80
CA VAL A 41 -0.88 -4.28 -4.92
C VAL A 41 -2.34 -4.40 -5.37
N PHE A 42 -2.88 -5.62 -5.40
CA PHE A 42 -4.30 -5.83 -5.64
C PHE A 42 -5.19 -5.21 -4.56
N THR A 43 -4.83 -5.29 -3.28
CA THR A 43 -5.60 -4.63 -2.22
C THR A 43 -5.65 -3.11 -2.39
N GLN A 44 -4.57 -2.48 -2.88
CA GLN A 44 -4.55 -1.05 -3.21
C GLN A 44 -5.61 -0.71 -4.26
N HIS A 45 -5.67 -1.51 -5.31
CA HIS A 45 -6.65 -1.35 -6.39
C HIS A 45 -8.08 -1.49 -5.87
N VAL A 46 -8.36 -2.52 -5.06
CA VAL A 46 -9.69 -2.71 -4.47
C VAL A 46 -10.06 -1.53 -3.58
N GLN A 47 -9.16 -1.05 -2.72
CA GLN A 47 -9.40 0.10 -1.86
C GLN A 47 -9.70 1.36 -2.68
N TYR A 48 -8.90 1.63 -3.72
CA TYR A 48 -9.10 2.76 -4.63
C TYR A 48 -10.48 2.71 -5.30
N VAL A 49 -10.85 1.56 -5.88
CA VAL A 49 -12.15 1.39 -6.56
C VAL A 49 -13.31 1.50 -5.57
N LYS A 50 -13.23 0.86 -4.40
CA LYS A 50 -14.30 0.87 -3.39
C LYS A 50 -14.51 2.25 -2.77
N THR A 51 -13.45 3.03 -2.66
CA THR A 51 -13.51 4.43 -2.18
C THR A 51 -13.82 5.41 -3.31
N LYS A 52 -14.03 4.95 -4.55
CA LYS A 52 -14.28 5.79 -5.74
C LYS A 52 -13.14 6.77 -6.02
N GLY A 53 -11.90 6.31 -5.86
CA GLY A 53 -10.68 7.09 -6.08
C GLY A 53 -10.33 8.05 -4.95
N LEU A 54 -10.94 7.88 -3.76
CA LEU A 54 -10.71 8.77 -2.62
C LEU A 54 -9.63 8.27 -1.67
N ALA A 55 -9.29 6.98 -1.65
CA ALA A 55 -8.21 6.50 -0.81
C ALA A 55 -7.67 5.15 -1.24
N TYR A 56 -6.39 4.94 -0.96
CA TYR A 56 -5.78 3.61 -0.93
C TYR A 56 -4.64 3.58 0.10
N ILE A 57 -4.29 2.40 0.58
CA ILE A 57 -3.18 2.21 1.50
C ILE A 57 -1.90 2.01 0.68
N ALA A 58 -0.82 2.67 1.07
CA ALA A 58 0.50 2.50 0.49
C ALA A 58 1.53 2.17 1.57
N ASP A 59 2.80 2.09 1.18
CA ASP A 59 3.92 1.86 2.09
C ASP A 59 3.79 0.56 2.92
N TYR A 60 3.30 -0.50 2.28
CA TYR A 60 3.20 -1.82 2.90
C TYR A 60 4.58 -2.33 3.27
N GLN A 61 4.78 -2.59 4.56
CA GLN A 61 6.04 -3.07 5.13
C GLN A 61 5.75 -3.95 6.35
N GLY A 62 6.66 -4.85 6.67
CA GLY A 62 6.49 -5.80 7.76
C GLY A 62 7.17 -7.12 7.45
N SER A 63 6.72 -8.17 8.10
CA SER A 63 7.22 -9.52 7.89
C SER A 63 6.14 -10.39 7.23
N MET A 64 6.50 -11.60 6.79
CA MET A 64 5.56 -12.53 6.15
C MET A 64 4.33 -12.83 7.03
N VAL A 65 4.54 -12.90 8.35
CA VAL A 65 3.49 -13.19 9.34
C VAL A 65 2.71 -11.92 9.74
N TYR A 66 3.37 -10.76 9.74
CA TYR A 66 2.81 -9.50 10.19
C TYR A 66 2.98 -8.41 9.14
N CYS A 67 1.97 -8.22 8.30
CA CYS A 67 1.91 -7.07 7.41
C CYS A 67 1.34 -5.87 8.19
N LEU A 68 2.15 -4.82 8.39
CA LEU A 68 1.71 -3.58 9.03
C LEU A 68 1.39 -2.55 7.92
N PRO A 69 0.11 -2.20 7.69
CA PRO A 69 -0.21 -1.08 6.82
C PRO A 69 0.32 0.20 7.45
N CYS A 70 1.18 0.93 6.73
CA CYS A 70 1.89 2.07 7.33
C CYS A 70 1.37 3.44 6.86
N LEU A 71 0.63 3.53 5.75
CA LEU A 71 0.16 4.82 5.23
C LEU A 71 -1.15 4.73 4.45
N LEU A 72 -2.11 5.61 4.73
CA LEU A 72 -3.31 5.82 3.90
C LEU A 72 -3.11 7.10 3.07
N LEU A 73 -3.30 7.01 1.76
CA LEU A 73 -3.24 8.14 0.84
C LEU A 73 -4.66 8.63 0.51
N THR A 74 -4.87 9.94 0.53
CA THR A 74 -6.17 10.57 0.21
C THR A 74 -5.98 11.84 -0.63
N PRO A 75 -6.90 12.16 -1.56
CA PRO A 75 -6.86 13.40 -2.31
C PRO A 75 -7.32 14.56 -1.42
N ARG A 76 -6.80 15.76 -1.70
CA ARG A 76 -7.19 16.95 -0.95
C ARG A 76 -8.67 17.27 -1.23
N SER A 77 -9.51 17.23 -0.20
CA SER A 77 -10.87 17.76 -0.34
C SER A 77 -10.82 19.27 -0.59
N ARG A 78 -11.73 19.80 -1.41
CA ARG A 78 -11.82 21.24 -1.73
C ARG A 78 -12.13 22.13 -0.52
N GLU A 79 -12.40 21.54 0.64
CA GLU A 79 -12.66 22.24 1.89
C GLU A 79 -11.63 21.82 2.95
N GLN A 80 -10.45 22.46 2.94
CA GLN A 80 -9.51 22.56 4.08
C GLN A 80 -9.41 21.34 5.03
N THR A 81 -9.33 20.12 4.50
CA THR A 81 -8.97 18.96 5.34
C THR A 81 -7.45 18.95 5.45
N PHE A 82 -6.96 19.48 6.57
CA PHE A 82 -5.60 19.30 7.06
C PHE A 82 -5.19 17.84 6.94
N ASP A 83 -3.95 17.60 6.52
CA ASP A 83 -3.27 16.32 6.41
C ASP A 83 -3.73 15.28 7.46
N LEU A 84 -4.78 14.51 7.13
CA LEU A 84 -5.51 13.67 8.09
C LEU A 84 -4.74 12.40 8.49
N PHE A 85 -3.72 12.03 7.71
CA PHE A 85 -3.04 10.73 7.80
C PHE A 85 -1.52 10.86 8.04
N GLY A 86 -1.06 12.06 8.39
CA GLY A 86 0.32 12.36 8.75
C GLY A 86 1.21 12.69 7.54
N GLU A 87 2.41 13.20 7.81
CA GLU A 87 3.31 13.84 6.83
C GLU A 87 3.71 12.97 5.62
N GLY A 88 3.50 11.65 5.71
CA GLY A 88 3.75 10.73 4.61
C GLY A 88 2.69 10.75 3.52
N ASN A 89 1.55 11.43 3.72
CA ASN A 89 0.44 11.46 2.78
C ASN A 89 0.79 12.26 1.51
N ILE A 90 0.99 11.54 0.40
CA ILE A 90 1.33 12.12 -0.90
C ILE A 90 0.05 12.30 -1.72
N GLU A 91 -0.44 13.54 -1.77
CA GLU A 91 -1.66 13.92 -2.50
C GLU A 91 -1.63 13.46 -3.97
N MET A 92 -0.51 13.67 -4.65
CA MET A 92 -0.30 13.27 -6.05
C MET A 92 -0.39 11.75 -6.26
N GLY A 93 -0.12 10.95 -5.23
CA GLY A 93 -0.16 9.50 -5.32
C GLY A 93 -1.56 8.95 -5.62
N VAL A 94 -2.62 9.66 -5.23
CA VAL A 94 -4.02 9.27 -5.52
C VAL A 94 -4.44 9.68 -6.92
N GLU A 95 -4.02 10.87 -7.36
CA GLU A 95 -4.31 11.37 -8.71
C GLU A 95 -3.58 10.58 -9.79
N CYS A 96 -2.37 10.11 -9.49
CA CYS A 96 -1.55 9.31 -10.41
C CYS A 96 -1.84 7.81 -10.33
N PHE A 97 -2.65 7.34 -9.37
CA PHE A 97 -2.88 5.91 -9.15
C PHE A 97 -3.32 5.16 -10.42
N GLU A 98 -4.29 5.71 -11.17
CA GLU A 98 -4.77 5.07 -12.42
C GLU A 98 -3.70 4.97 -13.51
N LYS A 99 -2.67 5.84 -13.48
CA LYS A 99 -1.57 5.84 -14.45
C LYS A 99 -0.41 4.95 -14.03
N GLU A 100 -0.17 4.84 -12.72
CA GLU A 100 0.98 4.15 -12.15
C GLU A 100 0.68 2.71 -11.74
N HIS A 101 -0.57 2.40 -11.38
CA HIS A 101 -0.97 1.06 -10.98
C HIS A 101 -1.02 0.11 -12.19
N ALA A 102 -0.24 -0.97 -12.11
CA ALA A 102 -0.29 -2.06 -13.09
C ALA A 102 -1.11 -3.23 -12.52
N CYS A 103 -2.25 -3.55 -13.16
CA CYS A 103 -3.08 -4.68 -12.76
C CYS A 103 -2.38 -6.02 -12.96
N ASN A 104 -2.27 -6.81 -11.90
CA ASN A 104 -1.74 -8.17 -11.92
C ASN A 104 -2.83 -9.25 -12.07
N SER A 105 -2.45 -10.51 -11.83
CA SER A 105 -3.32 -11.69 -11.87
C SER A 105 -4.50 -11.58 -10.90
N PHE A 106 -4.25 -11.12 -9.67
CA PHE A 106 -5.28 -10.92 -8.64
C PHE A 106 -6.27 -9.81 -9.02
N CYS A 107 -5.81 -8.71 -9.61
CA CYS A 107 -6.69 -7.62 -10.08
C CYS A 107 -7.70 -8.06 -11.15
N ARG A 108 -7.38 -9.10 -11.93
CA ARG A 108 -8.22 -9.59 -13.03
C ARG A 108 -9.09 -10.76 -12.61
N TRP A 109 -8.93 -11.27 -11.40
CA TRP A 109 -9.68 -12.41 -10.93
C TRP A 109 -11.18 -12.02 -10.79
N PRO A 110 -12.10 -12.70 -11.49
CA PRO A 110 -13.51 -12.30 -11.55
C PRO A 110 -14.31 -12.62 -10.27
N GLY A 111 -13.71 -13.32 -9.31
CA GLY A 111 -14.42 -13.95 -8.19
C GLY A 111 -14.87 -15.36 -8.54
#